data_AF-A0A532D1W7-F1
#
_entry.id   AF-A0A532D1W7-F1
#
_cell.length_a   1.000
_cell.length_b   1.000
_cell.length_c   1.000
_cell.angle_alpha   90.00
_cell.angle_beta   90.00
_cell.angle_gamma   90.00
#
_symmetry.space_group_name_H-M   'P 1'
#
loop_
_entity.id
_entity.type
_entity.pdbx_description
1 polymer ?
#
loop_
_entity_poly.entity_id
_entity_poly.type
_entity_poly.pdbx_seq_one_letter_code
_entity_poly.pdbx_strand_id
1 'polypeptide(L)' 'MAIRFSRHSRRQMKWRRISEDEVAKVLAAPDRTEQSIEQRKNVYKLINGRLLKVTYTEEGSDVIIITVIDKTGRRERT' A
#
# COMPACT_ATOMS: atom_id res chain seq x y z
N MET A 1 1.34 -10.49 -13.89
CA MET A 1 1.68 -9.50 -12.85
C MET A 1 1.64 -10.21 -11.50
N ALA A 2 2.80 -10.48 -10.90
CA ALA A 2 2.85 -11.11 -9.57
C ALA A 2 3.08 -10.05 -8.49
N ILE A 3 2.40 -10.19 -7.36
CA ILE A 3 2.55 -9.29 -6.21
C ILE A 3 3.49 -9.98 -5.21
N ARG A 4 4.63 -9.35 -4.94
CA ARG A 4 5.59 -9.81 -3.93
C ARG A 4 5.61 -8.86 -2.75
N PHE A 5 5.69 -9.41 -1.55
CA PHE A 5 5.73 -8.61 -0.33
C PHE A 5 7.10 -8.68 0.30
N SER A 6 7.72 -7.52 0.54
CA SER A 6 8.92 -7.45 1.36
C SER A 6 8.64 -7.94 2.79
N ARG A 7 9.70 -8.35 3.50
CA ARG A 7 9.62 -8.69 4.93
C ARG A 7 9.02 -7.54 5.76
N HIS A 8 9.33 -6.30 5.36
CA HIS A 8 8.83 -5.09 6.02
C HIS A 8 7.31 -4.95 5.87
N SER A 9 6.80 -5.06 4.63
CA SER A 9 5.36 -4.95 4.37
C SER A 9 4.58 -6.10 5.02
N ARG A 10 5.07 -7.35 4.95
CA ARG A 10 4.47 -8.50 5.67
C ARG A 10 4.31 -8.22 7.17
N ARG A 11 5.35 -7.66 7.82
CA ARG A 11 5.30 -7.32 9.25
C ARG A 11 4.28 -6.21 9.53
N GLN A 12 4.23 -5.18 8.69
CA GLN A 12 3.26 -4.09 8.84
C GLN A 12 1.82 -4.55 8.68
N MET A 13 1.57 -5.42 7.69
CA MET A 13 0.28 -6.04 7.44
C MET A 13 -0.18 -6.88 8.62
N LYS A 14 0.70 -7.73 9.17
CA LYS A 14 0.41 -8.54 10.36
C LYS A 14 -0.04 -7.68 11.54
N TRP A 15 0.69 -6.60 11.84
CA TRP A 15 0.37 -5.73 12.97
C TRP A 15 -0.90 -4.91 12.79
N ARG A 16 -1.21 -4.52 11.56
CA ARG A 16 -2.37 -3.67 11.24
C ARG A 16 -3.59 -4.47 10.80
N ARG A 17 -3.50 -5.80 10.81
CA ARG A 17 -4.52 -6.73 10.32
C ARG A 17 -4.96 -6.35 8.90
N ILE A 18 -3.98 -6.13 8.02
CA ILE A 18 -4.22 -5.84 6.60
C ILE A 18 -3.96 -7.12 5.83
N SER A 19 -4.95 -7.54 5.06
CA SER A 19 -4.89 -8.76 4.24
C SER A 19 -4.25 -8.52 2.88
N GLU A 20 -3.80 -9.59 2.22
CA GLU A 20 -3.29 -9.52 0.84
C GLU A 20 -4.40 -9.09 -0.14
N ASP A 21 -5.65 -9.49 0.11
CA ASP A 21 -6.83 -9.06 -0.66
C ASP A 21 -7.04 -7.54 -0.59
N GLU A 22 -6.92 -6.93 0.59
CA GLU A 22 -7.01 -5.47 0.73
C GLU A 22 -5.91 -4.76 -0.08
N VAL A 23 -4.69 -5.29 -0.05
CA VAL A 23 -3.58 -4.74 -0.85
C VAL A 23 -3.87 -4.89 -2.35
N ALA A 24 -4.38 -6.04 -2.80
CA ALA A 24 -4.76 -6.26 -4.18
C ALA A 24 -5.87 -5.29 -4.63
N LYS A 25 -6.88 -5.04 -3.78
CA LYS A 25 -7.94 -4.06 -4.04
C LYS A 25 -7.41 -2.63 -4.16
N VAL A 26 -6.39 -2.27 -3.38
CA VAL A 26 -5.71 -0.97 -3.48
C VAL A 26 -4.98 -0.84 -4.81
N LEU A 27 -4.27 -1.89 -5.24
CA LEU A 27 -3.51 -1.87 -6.50
C LEU A 27 -4.40 -1.91 -7.74
N ALA A 28 -5.50 -2.67 -7.70
CA ALA A 28 -6.38 -2.87 -8.86
C ALA A 28 -7.18 -1.61 -9.22
N ALA A 29 -7.58 -0.82 -8.22
CA ALA A 29 -8.37 0.40 -8.43
C ALA A 29 -8.09 1.41 -7.31
N PRO A 30 -6.92 2.09 -7.32
CA PRO A 30 -6.59 3.07 -6.31
C PRO A 30 -7.46 4.32 -6.44
N ASP A 31 -7.87 4.90 -5.31
CA ASP A 31 -8.59 6.18 -5.29
C ASP A 31 -7.65 7.35 -5.60
N ARG A 32 -6.38 7.22 -5.19
CA ARG A 32 -5.32 8.21 -5.45
C ARG A 32 -4.01 7.50 -5.71
N THR A 33 -3.27 8.00 -6.70
CA THR A 33 -1.90 7.55 -7.01
C THR A 33 -0.97 8.75 -6.99
N GLU A 34 0.20 8.58 -6.38
CA GLU A 34 1.26 9.59 -6.33
C GLU A 34 2.59 8.95 -6.72
N GLN A 35 3.31 9.57 -7.66
CA GLN A 35 4.70 9.22 -7.89
C GLN A 35 5.55 9.67 -6.69
N SER A 36 6.42 8.79 -6.22
CA SER A 36 7.45 9.09 -5.23
C SER A 36 8.82 9.12 -5.90
N ILE A 37 9.82 9.58 -5.14
CA ILE A 37 11.21 9.65 -5.55
C ILE A 37 11.70 8.24 -5.91
N GLU A 38 12.44 8.11 -7.02
CA GLU A 38 13.17 6.89 -7.41
C GLU A 38 12.29 5.66 -7.69
N GLN A 39 11.40 5.76 -8.70
CA GLN A 39 10.57 4.66 -9.25
C GLN A 39 9.53 4.04 -8.30
N ARG A 40 9.38 4.56 -7.09
CA ARG A 40 8.34 4.13 -6.16
C ARG A 40 7.00 4.81 -6.46
N LYS A 41 5.92 4.07 -6.35
CA LYS A 41 4.55 4.58 -6.46
C LYS A 41 3.84 4.42 -5.12
N ASN A 42 3.18 5.48 -4.68
CA ASN A 42 2.24 5.43 -3.56
C ASN A 42 0.84 5.36 -4.12
N VAL A 43 0.06 4.40 -3.66
CA VAL A 43 -1.36 4.30 -3.96
C VAL A 43 -2.15 4.28 -2.68
N TYR A 44 -3.34 4.87 -2.74
CA TYR A 44 -4.23 5.01 -1.61
C TYR A 44 -5.61 4.50 -1.97
N LYS A 45 -6.25 3.86 -1.00
CA LYS A 45 -7.65 3.46 -1.13
C LYS A 45 -8.36 3.48 0.22
N LEU A 46 -9.60 3.94 0.22
CA LEU A 46 -10.48 3.86 1.38
C LEU A 46 -11.19 2.48 1.38
N ILE A 47 -10.89 1.65 2.38
CA ILE A 47 -11.53 0.33 2.56
C ILE A 47 -12.14 0.29 3.95
N ASN A 48 -13.47 0.11 4.04
CA ASN A 48 -14.19 0.02 5.31
C ASN A 48 -13.88 1.19 6.29
N GLY A 49 -13.75 2.42 5.78
CA GLY A 49 -13.38 3.60 6.59
C GLY A 49 -11.89 3.71 6.93
N ARG A 50 -11.06 2.79 6.45
CA ARG A 50 -9.60 2.79 6.61
C ARG A 50 -8.92 3.33 5.36
N LEU A 51 -8.14 4.41 5.48
CA LEU A 51 -7.33 4.90 4.37
C LEU A 51 -6.03 4.11 4.33
N LEU A 52 -5.96 3.13 3.43
CA LEU A 52 -4.73 2.36 3.25
C LEU A 52 -3.80 3.09 2.28
N LYS A 53 -2.53 3.20 2.65
CA LYS A 53 -1.44 3.58 1.75
C LYS A 53 -0.56 2.37 1.48
N VAL A 54 -0.39 2.05 0.21
CA VAL A 54 0.55 1.03 -0.26
C VAL A 54 1.64 1.71 -1.09
N THR A 55 2.89 1.49 -0.72
CA THR A 55 4.05 1.92 -1.51
C THR A 55 4.65 0.69 -2.17
N TYR A 56 4.80 0.74 -3.49
CA TYR A 56 5.38 -0.34 -4.27
C TYR A 56 6.40 0.19 -5.28
N THR A 57 7.23 -0.73 -5.78
CA THR A 57 8.05 -0.52 -6.96
C THR A 57 7.71 -1.59 -7.99
N GLU A 58 7.92 -1.28 -9.25
CA GLU A 58 7.75 -2.20 -10.37
C GLU A 58 9.13 -2.73 -10.76
N GLU A 59 9.29 -4.05 -10.82
CA GLU A 59 10.49 -4.69 -11.34
C GLU A 59 10.09 -5.65 -12.47
N GLY A 60 10.24 -5.18 -13.71
CA GLY A 60 9.77 -5.88 -14.90
C GLY A 60 8.25 -6.05 -14.86
N SER A 61 7.78 -7.30 -14.74
CA SER A 61 6.34 -7.65 -14.65
C SER A 61 5.85 -7.85 -13.22
N ASP A 62 6.73 -7.69 -12.23
CA ASP A 62 6.44 -7.91 -10.81
C ASP A 62 6.24 -6.59 -10.07
N VAL A 63 5.32 -6.61 -9.11
CA VAL A 63 5.11 -5.51 -8.17
C VAL A 63 5.65 -5.91 -6.81
N ILE A 64 6.60 -5.14 -6.30
CA ILE A 64 7.22 -5.37 -5.00
C ILE A 64 6.63 -4.37 -4.00
N ILE A 65 5.87 -4.89 -3.03
CA ILE A 65 5.28 -4.11 -1.96
C ILE A 65 6.31 -3.81 -0.89
N ILE A 66 6.68 -2.53 -0.80
CA ILE A 66 7.68 -2.02 0.14
C ILE A 66 7.01 -1.66 1.47
N THR A 67 5.90 -0.92 1.44
CA THR A 67 5.22 -0.42 2.64
C THR A 67 3.71 -0.57 2.54
N VAL A 68 3.07 -0.96 3.63
CA VAL A 68 1.61 -1.00 3.78
C VAL A 68 1.25 -0.38 5.12
N ILE A 69 0.54 0.74 5.10
CA ILE A 69 0.14 1.44 6.33
C ILE A 69 -1.32 1.88 6.27
N ASP A 70 -1.94 1.87 7.44
CA ASP A 70 -3.22 2.50 7.70
C ASP A 70 -2.98 3.96 8.10
N LYS A 71 -3.62 4.89 7.39
CA LYS A 71 -3.58 6.34 7.62
C LYS A 71 -4.80 6.87 8.36
N THR A 72 -5.79 6.02 8.67
CA THR A 72 -6.94 6.42 9.48
C THR A 72 -6.48 6.78 10.88
N GLY A 73 -6.78 8.02 11.30
CA GLY A 73 -6.43 8.54 12.63
C GLY A 73 -5.26 9.53 12.67
N ARG A 74 -4.49 9.72 11.58
CA ARG A 74 -3.69 10.96 11.42
C ARG A 74 -4.55 12.04 10.77
N ARG A 75 -5.53 12.57 11.51
CA ARG A 75 -5.84 14.00 11.33
C ARG A 75 -4.57 14.74 11.70
N GLU A 76 -4.05 15.51 10.77
CA GLU A 76 -3.03 16.52 11.08
C GLU A 76 -3.52 17.29 12.30
N ARG A 77 -2.84 17.11 13.44
CA ARG A 77 -2.89 18.10 14.51
C ARG A 77 -2.11 19.29 13.96
N THR A 78 -2.81 20.15 13.23
CA THR A 78 -2.41 21.55 13.05
C THR A 78 -2.64 22.28 14.36
#